data_AF-A0A7C2FVG5-F1
#
_entry.id   AF-A0A7C2FVG5-F1
#
_cell.length_a   1.000
_cell.length_b   1.000
_cell.length_c   1.000
_cell.angle_alpha   90.00
_cell.angle_beta   90.00
_cell.angle_gamma   90.00
#
_symmetry.space_group_name_H-M   'P 1'
#
loop_
_entity.id
_entity.type
_entity.pdbx_description
1 polymer ?
#
loop_
_entity_poly.entity_id
_entity_poly.type
_entity_poly.pdbx_seq_one_letter_code
_entity_poly.pdbx_strand_id
1 'polypeptide(L)'
;MRERRKLKPGGRLGWDPHRRLAPGPPVRGPDGGPGGRGRGQRPPNGRLRPFIDKRRLRRSDLLRHVREEDVRTVMRYPHTVIGSDSSARAPYGIMGFGKPHPRTYGTFPRVLGCYVREEKVLTWQEAIAKMTSKTARKLRLRGRGEVRPGYFADLVVFDPNTVIDRATFTDPHRYPAGIEYVVVNGTVVIDRGEHTGALPGRVLRPRP
;
A
#
# COMPACT_ATOMS: atom_id res chain seq x y z
N MET A 1 -3.71 40.08 33.08
CA MET A 1 -3.39 38.80 33.74
C MET A 1 -4.48 37.78 33.41
N ARG A 2 -4.27 36.92 32.40
CA ARG A 2 -5.03 35.67 32.17
C ARG A 2 -4.14 34.75 31.34
N GLU A 3 -3.91 33.59 31.91
CA GLU A 3 -2.83 32.64 31.63
C GLU A 3 -3.13 31.82 30.37
N ARG A 4 -2.25 31.88 29.35
CA ARG A 4 -2.34 31.01 28.16
C ARG A 4 -1.76 29.64 28.50
N ARG A 5 -2.61 28.62 28.67
CA ARG A 5 -2.17 27.22 28.75
C ARG A 5 -1.49 26.82 27.43
N LYS A 6 -0.22 26.46 27.53
CA LYS A 6 0.59 25.86 26.45
C LYS A 6 -0.01 24.50 26.06
N LEU A 7 -0.41 24.35 24.79
CA LEU A 7 -0.74 23.06 24.19
C LEU A 7 0.56 22.27 23.98
N LYS A 8 0.66 21.08 24.56
CA LYS A 8 1.76 20.13 24.30
C LYS A 8 1.64 19.61 22.86
N PRO A 9 2.74 19.50 22.09
CA PRO A 9 2.72 18.85 20.78
C PRO A 9 2.76 17.34 21.01
N GLY A 10 1.68 16.64 20.66
CA GLY A 10 1.62 15.18 20.85
C GLY A 10 0.57 14.52 19.97
N GLY A 11 1.02 13.59 19.12
CA GLY A 11 0.20 12.58 18.46
C GLY A 11 0.25 12.62 16.94
N ARG A 12 1.25 11.98 16.32
CA ARG A 12 1.22 11.64 14.88
C ARG A 12 0.06 10.68 14.65
N LEU A 13 -0.81 10.95 13.66
CA LEU A 13 -1.79 9.97 13.16
C LEU A 13 -1.04 8.85 12.43
N GLY A 14 -0.53 7.89 13.21
CA GLY A 14 -0.11 6.59 12.71
C GLY A 14 -1.31 5.72 12.35
N TRP A 15 -1.07 4.70 11.53
CA TRP A 15 -2.00 3.59 11.29
C TRP A 15 -2.25 2.86 12.62
N ASP A 16 -3.27 3.29 13.37
CA ASP A 16 -3.82 2.56 14.50
C ASP A 16 -5.14 1.89 14.06
N PRO A 17 -5.17 0.56 13.85
CA PRO A 17 -6.38 -0.16 13.48
C PRO A 17 -7.38 -0.31 14.64
N HIS A 18 -7.02 0.08 15.88
CA HIS A 18 -7.82 -0.14 17.08
C HIS A 18 -8.48 1.13 17.65
N ARG A 19 -8.25 2.31 17.07
CA ARG A 19 -8.92 3.53 17.51
C ARG A 19 -10.40 3.53 17.09
N ARG A 20 -11.27 3.07 17.99
CA ARG A 20 -12.73 3.12 17.81
C ARG A 20 -13.16 4.57 17.59
N LEU A 21 -13.77 4.86 16.44
CA LEU A 21 -14.61 6.04 16.29
C LEU A 21 -15.81 5.89 17.24
N ALA A 22 -16.15 6.96 17.96
CA ALA A 22 -17.35 6.98 18.79
C ALA A 22 -18.57 6.61 17.92
N PRO A 23 -19.48 5.73 18.38
CA PRO A 23 -20.65 5.37 17.59
C PRO A 23 -21.51 6.62 17.38
N GLY A 24 -21.88 6.88 16.13
CA GLY A 24 -22.92 7.85 15.80
C GLY A 24 -24.28 7.41 16.36
N PRO A 25 -25.27 8.31 16.43
CA PRO A 25 -26.57 8.01 17.01
C PRO A 25 -27.25 6.86 16.26
N PRO A 26 -27.97 5.96 16.97
CA PRO A 26 -28.59 4.79 16.37
C PRO A 26 -29.73 5.20 15.43
N VAL A 27 -29.72 4.64 14.21
CA VAL A 27 -30.81 4.76 13.25
C VAL A 27 -31.85 3.68 13.55
N ARG A 28 -33.09 4.08 13.85
CA ARG A 28 -34.24 3.16 14.08
C ARG A 28 -34.66 2.50 12.76
N GLY A 29 -34.58 1.18 12.68
CA GLY A 29 -35.24 0.36 11.67
C GLY A 29 -36.56 -0.22 12.21
N PRO A 30 -37.50 -0.61 11.32
CA PRO A 30 -38.86 -0.98 11.72
C PRO A 30 -38.94 -2.36 12.39
N ASP A 31 -39.88 -2.47 13.33
CA ASP A 31 -40.12 -3.60 14.22
C ASP A 31 -40.53 -4.90 13.49
N GLY A 32 -39.88 -6.01 13.85
CA GLY A 32 -40.25 -7.37 13.43
C GLY A 32 -40.14 -8.35 14.59
N GLY A 33 -41.25 -9.03 14.90
CA GLY A 33 -41.52 -9.80 16.13
C GLY A 33 -40.73 -11.10 16.36
N PRO A 34 -41.03 -11.82 17.46
CA PRO A 34 -40.12 -12.80 18.05
C PRO A 34 -40.39 -14.25 17.57
N GLY A 35 -39.32 -15.04 17.39
CA GLY A 35 -39.46 -16.47 17.09
C GLY A 35 -38.20 -17.31 17.31
N GLY A 36 -38.25 -18.19 18.33
CA GLY A 36 -37.61 -19.52 18.30
C GLY A 36 -36.22 -19.69 18.95
N ARG A 37 -36.18 -20.18 20.20
CA ARG A 37 -34.98 -20.77 20.83
C ARG A 37 -34.80 -22.21 20.34
N GLY A 38 -33.76 -22.48 19.55
CA GLY A 38 -33.34 -23.82 19.14
C GLY A 38 -32.13 -24.31 19.94
N ARG A 39 -32.31 -25.39 20.70
CA ARG A 39 -31.28 -26.05 21.53
C ARG A 39 -30.16 -26.63 20.65
N GLY A 40 -28.92 -26.44 21.07
CA GLY A 40 -27.75 -27.03 20.41
C GLY A 40 -27.73 -28.55 20.58
N GLN A 41 -27.58 -29.26 19.47
CA GLN A 41 -27.16 -30.66 19.44
C GLN A 41 -25.79 -30.73 18.77
N ARG A 42 -24.81 -31.32 19.48
CA ARG A 42 -23.49 -31.65 18.92
C ARG A 42 -23.61 -32.93 18.08
N PRO A 43 -23.05 -33.00 16.87
CA PRO A 43 -22.91 -34.27 16.18
C PRO A 43 -21.80 -35.12 16.80
N PRO A 44 -21.98 -36.44 16.93
CA PRO A 44 -20.94 -37.38 17.32
C PRO A 44 -20.10 -37.70 16.08
N ASN A 45 -18.87 -37.21 16.07
CA ASN A 45 -17.68 -37.71 15.36
C ASN A 45 -16.76 -36.52 15.03
N GLY A 46 -15.59 -36.52 15.66
CA GLY A 46 -14.61 -35.43 15.68
C GLY A 46 -13.93 -35.16 14.34
N ARG A 47 -14.66 -34.57 13.40
CA ARG A 47 -14.09 -33.92 12.22
C ARG A 47 -14.45 -32.43 12.24
N LEU A 48 -13.51 -31.59 12.66
CA LEU A 48 -13.57 -30.14 12.51
C LEU A 48 -13.65 -29.81 11.01
N ARG A 49 -14.86 -29.56 10.50
CA ARG A 49 -15.03 -28.81 9.26
C ARG A 49 -15.00 -27.33 9.63
N PRO A 50 -14.20 -26.48 8.97
CA PRO A 50 -14.32 -25.04 9.17
C PRO A 50 -15.72 -24.61 8.75
N PHE A 51 -16.56 -24.28 9.74
CA PHE A 51 -17.88 -23.71 9.54
C PHE A 51 -17.68 -22.25 9.12
N ILE A 52 -17.44 -22.01 7.83
CA ILE A 52 -17.51 -20.66 7.28
C ILE A 52 -19.00 -20.30 7.23
N ASP A 53 -19.45 -19.55 8.22
CA ASP A 53 -20.76 -18.91 8.20
C ASP A 53 -20.78 -17.86 7.09
N LYS A 54 -21.32 -18.25 5.93
CA LYS A 54 -21.44 -17.40 4.75
C LYS A 54 -22.48 -16.27 4.90
N ARG A 55 -23.17 -16.14 6.05
CA ARG A 55 -24.28 -15.19 6.20
C ARG A 55 -23.92 -13.88 6.90
N ARG A 56 -22.63 -13.62 7.17
CA ARG A 56 -22.21 -12.41 7.90
C ARG A 56 -21.02 -11.65 7.33
N LEU A 57 -20.64 -11.89 6.08
CA LEU A 57 -19.64 -11.05 5.42
C LEU A 57 -20.35 -9.98 4.60
N ARG A 58 -20.39 -8.74 5.11
CA ARG A 58 -20.67 -7.57 4.25
C ARG A 58 -19.46 -7.43 3.31
N ARG A 59 -19.67 -7.00 2.06
CA ARG A 59 -18.57 -6.76 1.09
C ARG A 59 -17.48 -5.82 1.64
N SER A 60 -17.79 -5.00 2.65
CA SER A 60 -16.85 -4.13 3.37
C SER A 60 -15.89 -4.86 4.32
N ASP A 61 -16.19 -6.08 4.75
CA ASP A 61 -15.44 -6.78 5.81
C ASP A 61 -14.22 -7.55 5.27
N LEU A 62 -14.14 -7.73 3.94
CA LEU A 62 -13.07 -8.48 3.26
C LEU A 62 -11.75 -7.70 3.10
N LEU A 63 -11.72 -6.39 3.38
CA LEU A 63 -10.60 -5.51 3.01
C LEU A 63 -9.68 -5.09 4.18
N ARG A 64 -9.88 -5.59 5.40
CA ARG A 64 -9.23 -5.02 6.59
C ARG A 64 -8.70 -6.04 7.62
N HIS A 65 -8.11 -7.14 7.14
CA HIS A 65 -7.68 -8.24 8.00
C HIS A 65 -6.27 -8.78 7.67
N VAL A 66 -5.36 -7.94 7.20
CA VAL A 66 -3.93 -8.31 7.14
C VAL A 66 -3.23 -7.71 8.35
N ARG A 67 -2.65 -8.54 9.20
CA ARG A 67 -1.83 -8.07 10.32
C ARG A 67 -0.51 -7.58 9.76
N GLU A 68 0.03 -6.49 10.30
CA GLU A 68 1.32 -5.96 9.86
C GLU A 68 2.46 -6.98 10.05
N GLU A 69 2.35 -7.87 11.03
CA GLU A 69 3.29 -8.99 11.22
C GLU A 69 3.32 -9.95 10.04
N ASP A 70 2.15 -10.25 9.46
CA ASP A 70 2.04 -11.11 8.27
C ASP A 70 2.64 -10.39 7.05
N VAL A 71 2.40 -9.08 6.92
CA VAL A 71 3.02 -8.25 5.86
C VAL A 71 4.54 -8.31 5.95
N ARG A 72 5.11 -8.09 7.14
CA ARG A 72 6.56 -8.17 7.37
C ARG A 72 7.10 -9.56 7.07
N THR A 73 6.38 -10.60 7.46
CA THR A 73 6.76 -12.00 7.20
C THR A 73 6.81 -12.29 5.70
N VAL A 74 5.76 -11.95 4.96
CA VAL A 74 5.71 -12.11 3.51
C VAL A 74 6.77 -11.25 2.81
N MET A 75 7.03 -10.04 3.30
CA MET A 75 8.03 -9.14 2.75
C MET A 75 9.45 -9.73 2.82
N ARG A 76 9.81 -10.34 3.96
CA ARG A 76 11.11 -11.01 4.18
C ARG A 76 11.30 -12.24 3.30
N TYR A 77 10.23 -12.90 2.87
CA TYR A 77 10.34 -14.11 2.07
C TYR A 77 11.16 -13.87 0.78
N PRO A 78 12.19 -14.68 0.46
CA PRO A 78 13.16 -14.37 -0.59
C PRO A 78 12.58 -14.12 -1.98
N HIS A 79 11.47 -14.78 -2.32
CA HIS A 79 10.82 -14.72 -3.64
C HIS A 79 9.70 -13.69 -3.77
N THR A 80 9.35 -12.99 -2.68
CA THR A 80 8.38 -11.89 -2.72
C THR A 80 8.96 -10.72 -3.51
N VAL A 81 8.16 -10.18 -4.43
CA VAL A 81 8.40 -8.92 -5.14
C VAL A 81 7.30 -7.92 -4.76
N ILE A 82 7.58 -6.63 -4.88
CA ILE A 82 6.65 -5.57 -4.46
C ILE A 82 5.75 -5.17 -5.63
N GLY A 83 4.45 -5.06 -5.37
CA GLY A 83 3.45 -4.53 -6.31
C GLY A 83 2.46 -3.64 -5.57
N SER A 84 2.04 -2.54 -6.21
CA SER A 84 1.09 -1.59 -5.59
C SER A 84 -0.36 -2.05 -5.63
N ASP A 85 -0.71 -2.99 -6.52
CA ASP A 85 -2.09 -3.45 -6.73
C ASP A 85 -3.07 -2.27 -6.94
N SER A 86 -2.65 -1.28 -7.73
CA SER A 86 -3.42 -0.06 -7.98
C SER A 86 -3.73 0.11 -9.46
N SER A 87 -4.85 0.76 -9.74
CA SER A 87 -5.15 1.29 -11.06
C SER A 87 -4.34 2.57 -11.34
N ALA A 88 -4.28 2.97 -12.62
CA ALA A 88 -3.73 4.26 -13.00
C ALA A 88 -4.61 5.39 -12.44
N ARG A 89 -4.00 6.28 -11.65
CA ARG A 89 -4.68 7.39 -10.96
C ARG A 89 -3.82 8.64 -11.02
N ALA A 90 -4.45 9.80 -11.03
CA ALA A 90 -3.80 11.10 -10.95
C ALA A 90 -4.56 11.97 -9.94
N PRO A 91 -3.93 12.93 -9.26
CA PRO A 91 -4.63 13.86 -8.37
C PRO A 91 -5.45 14.92 -9.13
N TYR A 92 -5.45 14.87 -10.47
CA TYR A 92 -6.12 15.81 -11.36
C TYR A 92 -6.92 15.07 -12.45
N GLY A 93 -7.79 15.83 -13.13
CA GLY A 93 -8.62 15.34 -14.22
C GLY A 93 -9.59 14.23 -13.80
N ILE A 94 -10.12 13.51 -14.79
CA ILE A 94 -11.10 12.42 -14.56
C ILE A 94 -10.54 11.29 -13.67
N MET A 95 -9.21 11.13 -13.64
CA MET A 95 -8.54 10.10 -12.86
C MET A 95 -8.40 10.44 -11.37
N GLY A 96 -8.68 11.69 -10.97
CA GLY A 96 -8.65 12.16 -9.58
C GLY A 96 -9.95 11.98 -8.81
N PHE A 97 -10.99 11.43 -9.43
CA PHE A 97 -12.27 11.25 -8.77
C PHE A 97 -12.23 10.15 -7.68
N GLY A 98 -12.77 10.45 -6.49
CA GLY A 98 -12.93 9.50 -5.39
C GLY A 98 -11.76 9.43 -4.41
N LYS A 99 -11.74 8.41 -3.55
CA LYS A 99 -10.66 8.17 -2.57
C LYS A 99 -10.03 6.80 -2.80
N PRO A 100 -8.97 6.68 -3.62
CA PRO A 100 -8.29 5.41 -3.84
C PRO A 100 -7.59 4.94 -2.57
N HIS A 101 -7.19 3.67 -2.55
CA HIS A 101 -6.35 3.14 -1.47
C HIS A 101 -4.97 3.83 -1.49
N PRO A 102 -4.38 4.23 -0.34
CA PRO A 102 -3.12 4.98 -0.29
C PRO A 102 -1.93 4.30 -0.98
N ARG A 103 -1.99 2.97 -1.10
CA ARG A 103 -1.04 2.14 -1.89
C ARG A 103 -0.82 2.64 -3.33
N THR A 104 -1.80 3.35 -3.91
CA THR A 104 -1.69 3.95 -5.25
C THR A 104 -0.51 4.91 -5.38
N TYR A 105 -0.24 5.71 -4.35
CA TYR A 105 0.85 6.70 -4.37
C TYR A 105 2.02 6.32 -3.46
N GLY A 106 1.78 5.42 -2.49
CA GLY A 106 2.70 5.19 -1.39
C GLY A 106 3.48 3.88 -1.41
N THR A 107 3.15 2.87 -2.22
CA THR A 107 3.72 1.52 -2.04
C THR A 107 5.25 1.47 -2.00
N PHE A 108 5.94 1.94 -3.04
CA PHE A 108 7.40 1.83 -3.11
C PHE A 108 8.10 2.75 -2.09
N PRO A 109 7.70 4.03 -1.93
CA PRO A 109 8.26 4.91 -0.90
C PRO A 109 8.03 4.41 0.53
N ARG A 110 6.89 3.75 0.81
CA ARG A 110 6.63 3.11 2.10
C ARG A 110 7.59 1.95 2.37
N VAL A 111 7.87 1.12 1.36
CA VAL A 111 8.88 0.05 1.49
C VAL A 111 10.23 0.64 1.87
N LEU A 112 10.66 1.71 1.20
CA LEU A 112 11.97 2.33 1.48
C LEU A 112 12.01 3.10 2.81
N GLY A 113 11.02 3.94 3.08
CA GLY A 113 10.99 4.78 4.28
C GLY A 113 10.61 4.01 5.54
N CYS A 114 9.46 3.34 5.52
CA CYS A 114 8.94 2.63 6.68
C CYS A 114 9.64 1.28 6.87
N TYR A 115 9.62 0.41 5.87
CA TYR A 115 10.08 -0.98 6.07
C TYR A 115 11.60 -1.18 5.97
N VAL A 116 12.34 -0.29 5.29
CA VAL A 116 13.82 -0.36 5.24
C VAL A 116 14.45 0.58 6.27
N ARG A 117 14.21 1.90 6.16
CA ARG A 117 14.89 2.89 7.03
C ARG A 117 14.43 2.81 8.49
N GLU A 118 13.12 2.83 8.72
CA GLU A 118 12.57 2.94 10.09
C GLU A 118 12.50 1.58 10.81
N GLU A 119 11.88 0.58 10.19
CA GLU A 119 11.62 -0.71 10.83
C GLU A 119 12.68 -1.78 10.56
N LYS A 120 13.59 -1.56 9.59
CA LYS A 120 14.67 -2.49 9.23
C LYS A 120 14.18 -3.93 8.95
N VAL A 121 13.00 -4.05 8.33
CA VAL A 121 12.40 -5.32 7.92
C VAL A 121 13.17 -5.93 6.75
N LEU A 122 13.68 -5.07 5.86
CA LEU A 122 14.54 -5.42 4.72
C LEU A 122 15.81 -4.56 4.74
N THR A 123 16.89 -5.05 4.17
CA THR A 123 18.03 -4.20 3.77
C THR A 123 17.68 -3.36 2.54
N TRP A 124 18.43 -2.28 2.31
CA TRP A 124 18.28 -1.45 1.10
C TRP A 124 18.44 -2.28 -0.18
N GLN A 125 19.47 -3.11 -0.24
CA GLN A 125 19.78 -3.96 -1.39
C GLN A 125 18.65 -4.95 -1.68
N GLU A 126 18.09 -5.58 -0.64
CA GLU A 126 16.97 -6.52 -0.80
C GLU A 126 15.71 -5.81 -1.29
N ALA A 127 15.36 -4.67 -0.69
CA ALA A 127 14.20 -3.89 -1.10
C ALA A 127 14.33 -3.42 -2.54
N ILE A 128 15.47 -2.83 -2.92
CA ILE A 128 15.74 -2.42 -4.30
C ILE A 128 15.63 -3.61 -5.24
N ALA A 129 16.29 -4.73 -4.95
CA ALA A 129 16.22 -5.92 -5.80
C ALA A 129 14.79 -6.48 -5.95
N LYS A 130 13.97 -6.45 -4.89
CA LYS A 130 12.56 -6.87 -4.90
C LYS A 130 11.64 -5.95 -5.71
N MET A 131 12.09 -4.72 -6.00
CA MET A 131 11.36 -3.72 -6.80
C MET A 131 11.93 -3.58 -8.21
N THR A 132 13.17 -4.02 -8.44
CA THR A 132 13.88 -3.90 -9.73
C THR A 132 14.25 -5.27 -10.31
N SER A 133 15.45 -5.79 -10.00
CA SER A 133 16.05 -6.93 -10.70
C SER A 133 15.28 -8.24 -10.53
N LYS A 134 14.76 -8.54 -9.32
CA LYS A 134 13.91 -9.72 -9.08
C LYS A 134 12.61 -9.62 -9.85
N THR A 135 11.99 -8.44 -9.88
CA THR A 135 10.75 -8.19 -10.63
C THR A 135 10.99 -8.33 -12.12
N ALA A 136 12.05 -7.71 -12.66
CA ALA A 136 12.44 -7.81 -14.06
C ALA A 136 12.71 -9.26 -14.48
N ARG A 137 13.42 -10.05 -13.65
CA ARG A 137 13.61 -11.49 -13.89
C ARG A 137 12.29 -12.25 -13.90
N LYS A 138 11.41 -12.03 -12.91
CA LYS A 138 10.12 -12.72 -12.80
C LYS A 138 9.19 -12.43 -13.99
N LEU A 139 9.24 -11.20 -14.49
CA LEU A 139 8.48 -10.73 -15.66
C LEU A 139 9.22 -10.90 -16.99
N ARG A 140 10.43 -11.48 -16.99
CA ARG A 140 11.28 -11.69 -18.17
C ARG A 140 11.60 -10.41 -18.96
N LEU A 141 11.74 -9.28 -18.26
CA LEU A 141 12.08 -7.98 -18.84
C LEU A 141 13.58 -7.88 -19.10
N ARG A 142 14.01 -8.36 -20.27
CA ARG A 142 15.43 -8.35 -20.66
C ARG A 142 15.97 -6.91 -20.78
N GLY A 143 17.17 -6.69 -20.24
CA GLY A 143 17.83 -5.38 -20.30
C GLY A 143 17.29 -4.32 -19.34
N ARG A 144 16.47 -4.70 -18.35
CA ARG A 144 15.88 -3.78 -17.35
C ARG A 144 16.05 -4.30 -15.93
N GLY A 145 15.88 -3.41 -14.96
CA GLY A 145 15.88 -3.73 -13.53
C GLY A 145 17.27 -3.79 -12.87
N GLU A 146 18.34 -3.51 -13.62
CA GLU A 146 19.71 -3.45 -13.12
C GLU A 146 20.42 -2.24 -13.74
N VAL A 147 21.29 -1.57 -12.98
CA VAL A 147 22.12 -0.47 -13.47
C VAL A 147 23.39 -1.06 -14.04
N ARG A 148 23.44 -1.20 -15.38
CA ARG A 148 24.54 -1.86 -16.09
C ARG A 148 24.70 -1.30 -17.50
N PRO A 149 25.93 -1.20 -18.05
CA PRO A 149 26.12 -0.89 -19.46
C PRO A 149 25.30 -1.80 -20.38
N GLY A 150 24.70 -1.21 -21.42
CA GLY A 150 23.83 -1.91 -22.38
C GLY A 150 22.40 -2.18 -21.90
N TYR A 151 22.02 -1.77 -20.69
CA TYR A 151 20.63 -1.83 -20.22
C TYR A 151 19.89 -0.53 -20.52
N PHE A 152 18.55 -0.58 -20.51
CA PHE A 152 17.73 0.63 -20.61
C PHE A 152 17.97 1.52 -19.39
N ALA A 153 18.08 2.83 -19.62
CA ALA A 153 18.21 3.84 -18.58
C ALA A 153 16.86 4.12 -17.91
N ASP A 154 16.36 3.15 -17.15
CA ASP A 154 15.25 3.31 -16.22
C ASP A 154 15.81 3.49 -14.81
N LEU A 155 15.86 4.73 -14.33
CA LEU A 155 16.57 5.10 -13.11
C LEU A 155 15.65 5.91 -12.19
N VAL A 156 15.89 5.79 -10.88
CA VAL A 156 15.23 6.62 -9.86
C VAL A 156 16.33 7.18 -8.96
N VAL A 157 16.32 8.49 -8.77
CA VAL A 157 17.16 9.18 -7.81
C VAL A 157 16.29 9.60 -6.64
N PHE A 158 16.63 9.14 -5.46
CA PHE A 158 15.89 9.41 -4.24
C PHE A 158 16.85 9.60 -3.07
N ASP A 159 16.44 10.39 -2.08
CA ASP A 159 17.17 10.60 -0.84
C ASP A 159 16.78 9.51 0.18
N PRO A 160 17.72 8.63 0.58
CA PRO A 160 17.45 7.55 1.51
C PRO A 160 16.99 8.06 2.90
N ASN A 161 17.37 9.29 3.27
CA ASN A 161 17.02 9.87 4.57
C ASN A 161 15.58 10.40 4.62
N THR A 162 15.01 10.78 3.48
CA THR A 162 13.71 11.47 3.43
C THR A 162 12.63 10.74 2.65
N VAL A 163 12.97 9.70 1.87
CA VAL A 163 11.99 8.93 1.10
C VAL A 163 10.89 8.34 2.01
N ILE A 164 9.62 8.64 1.72
CA ILE A 164 8.46 8.16 2.50
C ILE A 164 7.14 8.34 1.73
N ASP A 165 6.15 7.49 2.00
CA ASP A 165 4.77 7.69 1.58
C ASP A 165 4.08 8.82 2.36
N ARG A 166 3.27 9.62 1.65
CA ARG A 166 2.43 10.66 2.25
C ARG A 166 0.94 10.37 2.14
N ALA A 167 0.55 9.44 1.27
CA ALA A 167 -0.83 9.09 1.03
C ALA A 167 -1.43 8.35 2.23
N THR A 168 -2.61 8.78 2.66
CA THR A 168 -3.38 8.18 3.75
C THR A 168 -4.76 7.75 3.26
N PHE A 169 -5.52 7.00 4.06
CA PHE A 169 -6.90 6.67 3.68
C PHE A 169 -7.81 7.90 3.60
N THR A 170 -7.56 8.91 4.42
CA THR A 170 -8.38 10.13 4.47
C THR A 170 -7.96 11.12 3.38
N ASP A 171 -6.67 11.16 3.06
CA ASP A 171 -6.05 12.00 2.04
C ASP A 171 -5.11 11.17 1.14
N PRO A 172 -5.67 10.40 0.17
CA PRO A 172 -4.92 9.42 -0.61
C PRO A 172 -4.18 10.02 -1.81
N HIS A 173 -4.58 11.20 -2.29
CA HIS A 173 -4.01 11.85 -3.49
C HIS A 173 -2.75 12.67 -3.16
N ARG A 174 -1.80 12.04 -2.46
CA ARG A 174 -0.54 12.66 -2.07
C ARG A 174 0.65 11.95 -2.68
N TYR A 175 1.43 12.69 -3.47
CA TYR A 175 2.72 12.22 -3.94
C TYR A 175 3.70 12.00 -2.76
N PRO A 176 4.60 11.02 -2.88
CA PRO A 176 5.59 10.73 -1.86
C PRO A 176 6.64 11.83 -1.73
N ALA A 177 7.43 11.77 -0.65
CA ALA A 177 8.61 12.62 -0.48
C ALA A 177 9.89 11.90 -0.91
N GLY A 178 10.95 12.67 -1.15
CA GLY A 178 12.31 12.17 -1.28
C GLY A 178 12.64 11.47 -2.59
N ILE A 179 11.75 11.47 -3.59
CA ILE A 179 12.07 11.06 -4.97
C ILE A 179 12.29 12.33 -5.79
N GLU A 180 13.52 12.53 -6.24
CA GLU A 180 13.90 13.76 -6.94
C GLU A 180 13.80 13.58 -8.45
N TYR A 181 14.39 12.52 -9.00
CA TYR A 181 14.35 12.25 -10.43
C TYR A 181 13.85 10.85 -10.74
N VAL A 182 13.10 10.75 -11.83
CA VAL A 182 12.76 9.47 -12.47
C VAL A 182 13.10 9.59 -13.94
N VAL A 183 13.85 8.61 -14.43
CA VAL A 183 14.28 8.50 -15.82
C VAL A 183 13.67 7.22 -16.39
N VAL A 184 13.08 7.32 -17.59
CA VAL A 184 12.53 6.18 -18.31
C VAL A 184 13.10 6.19 -19.71
N ASN A 185 13.74 5.09 -20.12
CA ASN A 185 14.42 4.98 -21.41
C ASN A 185 15.39 6.16 -21.69
N GLY A 186 16.08 6.67 -20.67
CA GLY A 186 17.04 7.77 -20.78
C GLY A 186 16.43 9.17 -20.81
N THR A 187 15.11 9.31 -20.71
CA THR A 187 14.44 10.61 -20.64
C THR A 187 13.94 10.89 -19.22
N VAL A 188 14.21 12.09 -18.69
CA VAL A 188 13.72 12.52 -17.38
C VAL A 188 12.21 12.75 -17.45
N VAL A 189 11.44 11.98 -16.68
CA VAL A 189 9.97 12.06 -16.59
C VAL A 189 9.50 12.73 -15.31
N ILE A 190 10.29 12.64 -14.25
CA ILE A 190 10.13 13.43 -13.02
C ILE A 190 11.41 14.24 -12.82
N ASP A 191 11.28 15.56 -12.67
CA ASP A 191 12.35 16.51 -12.36
C ASP A 191 11.99 17.24 -11.05
N ARG A 192 12.81 17.04 -10.02
CA ARG A 192 12.62 17.58 -8.66
C ARG A 192 11.22 17.38 -8.10
N GLY A 193 10.66 16.19 -8.33
CA GLY A 193 9.33 15.79 -7.87
C GLY A 193 8.16 16.18 -8.77
N GLU A 194 8.39 16.92 -9.84
CA GLU A 194 7.36 17.35 -10.79
C GLU A 194 7.42 16.55 -12.10
N HIS A 195 6.26 16.20 -12.66
CA HIS A 195 6.21 15.44 -13.91
C HIS A 195 6.47 16.36 -15.11
N THR A 196 7.43 15.99 -15.96
CA THR A 196 7.88 16.84 -17.09
C THR A 196 6.92 16.85 -18.27
N GLY A 197 5.98 15.90 -18.31
CA GLY A 197 5.06 15.68 -19.42
C GLY A 197 5.62 14.73 -20.49
N ALA A 198 6.90 14.36 -20.40
CA ALA A 198 7.49 13.38 -21.29
C ALA A 198 6.89 11.97 -21.06
N LEU A 199 6.56 11.28 -22.16
CA LEU A 199 5.98 9.93 -22.13
C LEU A 199 6.85 8.92 -22.91
N PRO A 200 8.13 8.73 -22.55
CA PRO A 200 9.08 7.88 -23.28
C PRO A 200 8.82 6.37 -23.11
N GLY A 201 7.70 6.00 -22.46
CA GLY A 201 7.34 4.60 -22.20
C GLY A 201 7.17 3.80 -23.48
N ARG A 202 7.48 2.50 -23.41
CA ARG A 202 7.32 1.57 -24.53
C ARG A 202 6.55 0.33 -24.10
N VAL A 203 5.73 -0.20 -24.98
CA VAL A 203 5.09 -1.51 -24.79
C VAL A 203 6.17 -2.58 -24.73
N LEU A 204 6.23 -3.30 -23.61
CA LEU A 204 7.17 -4.40 -23.43
C LEU A 204 6.53 -5.68 -23.94
N ARG A 205 7.10 -6.24 -25.01
CA ARG A 205 6.66 -7.52 -25.59
C ARG A 205 7.61 -8.63 -25.13
N PRO A 206 7.09 -9.79 -24.69
CA PRO A 206 7.91 -10.98 -24.56
C PRO A 206 8.58 -11.23 -25.91
N ARG A 207 9.91 -11.40 -25.93
CA ARG A 207 10.54 -11.95 -27.14
C ARG A 207 10.15 -13.43 -27.22
N PRO A 208 9.77 -13.93 -28.41
CA PRO A 208 9.52 -15.35 -28.62
C PRO A 208 10.73 -16.20 -28.21
#